data_AF-A0A6G3ZFQ2-F1
#
_entry.id   AF-A0A6G3ZFQ2-F1
#
_cell.length_a   1.000
_cell.length_b   1.000
_cell.length_c   1.000
_cell.angle_alpha   90.00
_cell.angle_beta   90.00
_cell.angle_gamma   90.00
#
_symmetry.space_group_name_H-M   'P 1'
#
loop_
_entity.id
_entity.type
_entity.pdbx_description
1 polymer ?
#
loop_
_entity_poly.entity_id
_entity_poly.type
_entity_poly.pdbx_seq_one_letter_code
_entity_poly.pdbx_strand_id
1 'polypeptide(L)'
;LRGGLGNDTLTGDDFSGGQGADTFALAVGEGTDTIVDFEVGIDTLQIIGVSSLNDLSLSGNSIAFGDEVLAILIDVNTSSLAVNDFSFVA
;
A
#
# COMPACT_ATOMS: atom_id res chain seq x y z
N LEU A 1 0.77 3.03 9.37
CA LEU A 1 2.21 3.20 9.15
C LEU A 1 2.41 4.07 7.92
N ARG A 2 3.31 5.04 7.96
CA ARG A 2 3.60 5.95 6.85
C ARG A 2 5.10 6.22 6.84
N GLY A 3 5.76 5.99 5.70
CA GLY A 3 7.18 6.29 5.53
C GLY A 3 7.45 7.78 5.44
N GLY A 4 6.61 8.49 4.68
CA GLY A 4 6.76 9.91 4.39
C GLY A 4 7.56 10.09 3.11
N LEU A 5 8.32 11.19 3.02
CA LEU A 5 9.12 11.47 1.81
C LEU A 5 10.29 10.49 1.67
N GLY A 6 10.37 9.84 0.51
CA GLY A 6 11.44 8.91 0.17
C GLY A 6 10.86 7.56 -0.25
N ASN A 7 11.76 6.62 -0.50
CA ASN A 7 11.36 5.24 -0.73
C ASN A 7 11.58 4.48 0.58
N ASP A 8 10.51 4.18 1.30
CA ASP A 8 10.60 3.55 2.62
C ASP A 8 10.35 2.05 2.57
N THR A 9 10.80 1.34 3.60
CA THR A 9 10.40 -0.05 3.84
C THR A 9 9.46 -0.07 5.02
N LEU A 10 8.22 -0.50 4.79
CA LEU A 10 7.16 -0.55 5.78
C LEU A 10 6.88 -2.01 6.15
N THR A 11 6.75 -2.26 7.44
CA THR A 11 6.42 -3.57 8.01
C THR A 11 5.39 -3.32 9.09
N GLY A 12 4.25 -3.99 9.01
CA GLY A 12 3.21 -3.93 10.04
C GLY A 12 3.80 -4.36 11.38
N ASP A 13 3.48 -3.63 12.45
CA ASP A 13 3.85 -3.96 13.84
C ASP A 13 5.28 -4.52 14.08
N ASP A 14 6.15 -3.69 14.68
CA ASP A 14 7.37 -4.19 15.30
C ASP A 14 7.05 -4.89 16.63
N PHE A 15 7.09 -6.23 16.67
CA PHE A 15 7.11 -7.09 17.88
C PHE A 15 5.88 -7.99 18.19
N SER A 16 4.81 -8.03 17.37
CA SER A 16 3.79 -9.10 17.44
C SER A 16 4.01 -10.23 16.43
N GLY A 17 4.92 -10.03 15.46
CA GLY A 17 5.18 -10.97 14.38
C GLY A 17 4.21 -10.84 13.22
N GLY A 18 3.88 -9.59 12.82
CA GLY A 18 2.99 -9.29 11.69
C GLY A 18 1.53 -9.68 11.95
N GLN A 19 1.06 -9.57 13.20
CA GLN A 19 -0.31 -9.93 13.58
C GLN A 19 -1.12 -8.67 13.88
N GLY A 20 -2.08 -8.35 13.02
CA GLY A 20 -2.95 -7.21 13.23
C GLY A 20 -3.65 -6.81 11.94
N ALA A 21 -4.64 -5.93 12.05
CA ALA A 21 -5.15 -5.21 10.90
C ALA A 21 -4.38 -3.89 10.79
N ASP A 22 -3.30 -3.90 10.01
CA ASP A 22 -2.46 -2.74 9.80
C ASP A 22 -3.04 -1.81 8.73
N THR A 23 -2.64 -0.55 8.77
CA THR A 23 -2.97 0.42 7.72
C THR A 23 -1.70 1.05 7.19
N PHE A 24 -1.36 0.78 5.94
CA PHE A 24 -0.21 1.37 5.25
C PHE A 24 -0.66 2.59 4.46
N ALA A 25 -0.18 3.77 4.85
CA ALA A 25 -0.53 5.03 4.21
C ALA A 25 0.49 5.37 3.12
N LEU A 26 -0.01 5.47 1.89
CA LEU A 26 0.75 5.74 0.67
C LEU A 26 0.23 7.05 0.08
N ALA A 27 1.07 8.09 0.02
CA ALA A 27 0.66 9.38 -0.50
C ALA A 27 1.34 9.69 -1.83
N VAL A 28 0.58 10.29 -2.74
CA VAL A 28 1.11 10.76 -4.03
C VAL A 28 2.18 11.83 -3.78
N GLY A 29 3.30 11.69 -4.49
CA GLY A 29 4.46 12.57 -4.42
C GLY A 29 5.40 12.27 -3.26
N GLU A 30 5.18 11.20 -2.52
CA GLU A 30 6.06 10.79 -1.41
C GLU A 30 7.12 9.77 -1.82
N GLY A 31 7.01 9.12 -2.98
CA GLY A 31 7.96 8.12 -3.44
C GLY A 31 7.38 6.72 -3.49
N THR A 32 8.26 5.72 -3.64
CA THR A 32 7.88 4.32 -3.79
C THR A 32 8.24 3.53 -2.54
N ASP A 33 7.22 3.15 -1.78
CA ASP A 33 7.40 2.35 -0.58
C ASP A 33 7.45 0.85 -0.90
N THR A 34 8.12 0.08 -0.05
CA THR A 34 8.12 -1.39 -0.07
C THR A 34 7.41 -1.90 1.17
N ILE A 35 6.30 -2.63 1.00
CA ILE A 35 5.54 -3.21 2.11
C ILE A 35 5.90 -4.70 2.22
N VAL A 36 6.41 -5.12 3.37
CA VAL A 36 7.09 -6.42 3.53
C VAL A 36 6.12 -7.56 3.87
N ASP A 37 5.01 -7.28 4.56
CA ASP A 37 4.19 -8.28 5.24
C ASP A 37 2.68 -8.05 5.08
N PHE A 38 2.25 -7.40 3.99
CA PHE A 38 0.83 -7.11 3.75
C PHE A 38 -0.04 -8.37 3.72
N GLU A 39 -1.03 -8.46 4.60
CA GLU A 39 -2.00 -9.56 4.64
C GLU A 39 -3.32 -9.18 3.97
N VAL A 40 -3.60 -9.80 2.82
CA VAL A 40 -4.80 -9.56 2.02
C VAL A 40 -6.08 -9.88 2.82
N GLY A 41 -7.04 -8.95 2.83
CA GLY A 41 -8.29 -9.09 3.55
C GLY A 41 -8.20 -8.81 5.06
N ILE A 42 -7.00 -8.52 5.58
CA ILE A 42 -6.77 -8.14 6.98
C ILE A 42 -6.23 -6.70 7.06
N ASP A 43 -5.20 -6.40 6.27
CA ASP A 43 -4.58 -5.09 6.21
C ASP A 43 -5.29 -4.14 5.25
N THR A 44 -5.02 -2.85 5.41
CA THR A 44 -5.58 -1.78 4.58
C THR A 44 -4.47 -0.94 3.95
N LEU A 45 -4.58 -0.69 2.65
CA LEU A 45 -3.82 0.30 1.91
C LEU A 45 -4.60 1.62 1.92
N GLN A 46 -4.13 2.59 2.69
CA GLN A 46 -4.68 3.94 2.68
C GLN A 46 -3.97 4.77 1.61
N ILE A 47 -4.71 5.16 0.57
CA ILE A 47 -4.21 5.94 -0.55
C ILE A 47 -4.58 7.41 -0.36
N ILE A 48 -3.57 8.27 -0.26
CA ILE A 48 -3.71 9.71 0.00
C ILE A 48 -3.44 10.50 -1.28
N GLY A 49 -4.35 11.39 -1.66
CA GLY A 49 -4.29 12.18 -2.88
C GLY A 49 -4.92 11.50 -4.11
N VAL A 50 -5.60 10.36 -3.91
CA VAL A 50 -6.32 9.62 -4.96
C VAL A 50 -7.76 9.37 -4.49
N SER A 51 -8.72 9.48 -5.43
CA SER A 51 -10.15 9.43 -5.10
C SER A 51 -10.78 8.05 -5.25
N SER A 52 -10.21 7.15 -6.06
CA SER A 52 -10.78 5.82 -6.27
C SER A 52 -9.76 4.78 -6.74
N LEU A 53 -10.11 3.49 -6.58
CA LEU A 53 -9.31 2.36 -7.07
C LEU A 53 -9.16 2.37 -8.60
N ASN A 54 -10.12 2.92 -9.32
CA ASN A 54 -10.08 3.00 -10.79
C ASN A 54 -9.00 3.95 -11.30
N ASP A 55 -8.49 4.82 -10.44
CA ASP A 55 -7.40 5.75 -10.76
C ASP A 55 -6.02 5.10 -10.57
N LEU A 56 -5.97 3.91 -9.97
CA LEU A 56 -4.73 3.17 -9.73
C LEU A 56 -4.44 2.19 -10.87
N SER A 57 -3.15 2.04 -11.17
CA SER A 57 -2.63 0.95 -11.99
C SER A 57 -2.08 -0.15 -11.09
N LEU A 58 -2.64 -1.35 -11.21
CA LEU A 58 -2.22 -2.55 -10.49
C LEU A 58 -1.51 -3.49 -11.46
N SER A 59 -0.24 -3.79 -11.22
CA SER A 59 0.55 -4.65 -12.09
C SER A 59 1.57 -5.46 -11.29
N GLY A 60 1.48 -6.79 -11.38
CA GLY A 60 2.33 -7.68 -10.59
C GLY A 60 2.14 -7.38 -9.11
N ASN A 61 3.19 -6.92 -8.44
CA ASN A 61 3.15 -6.51 -7.04
C ASN A 61 3.23 -4.98 -6.84
N SER A 62 3.11 -4.21 -7.91
CA SER A 62 3.18 -2.74 -7.88
C SER A 62 1.81 -2.07 -7.93
N ILE A 63 1.66 -1.02 -7.13
CA ILE A 63 0.51 -0.12 -7.12
C ILE A 63 1.01 1.26 -7.56
N ALA A 64 0.42 1.83 -8.61
CA ALA A 64 0.85 3.09 -9.17
C ALA A 64 -0.31 4.06 -9.38
N PHE A 65 -0.01 5.36 -9.35
CA PHE A 65 -0.90 6.45 -9.75
C PHE A 65 -0.18 7.35 -10.75
N GLY A 66 -0.68 7.41 -11.98
CA GLY A 66 0.04 8.06 -13.08
C GLY A 66 1.40 7.41 -13.33
N ASP A 67 2.47 8.22 -13.29
CA ASP A 67 3.85 7.77 -13.50
C ASP A 67 4.56 7.34 -12.20
N GLU A 68 3.91 7.51 -11.04
CA GLU A 68 4.49 7.18 -9.74
C GLU A 68 4.03 5.80 -9.27
N VAL A 69 5.00 4.94 -8.93
CA VAL A 69 4.72 3.73 -8.16
C VAL A 69 4.63 4.12 -6.70
N LEU A 70 3.45 3.97 -6.10
CA LEU A 70 3.20 4.31 -4.70
C LEU A 70 3.76 3.22 -3.77
N ALA A 71 3.57 1.95 -4.15
CA ALA A 71 4.07 0.83 -3.36
C ALA A 71 4.43 -0.40 -4.18
N ILE A 72 5.35 -1.18 -3.64
CA ILE A 72 5.69 -2.55 -4.03
C ILE A 72 5.35 -3.45 -2.85
N LEU A 73 4.46 -4.43 -3.06
CA LEU A 73 4.13 -5.42 -2.05
C LEU A 73 5.07 -6.62 -2.17
N ILE A 74 5.72 -7.03 -1.10
CA ILE A 74 6.52 -8.25 -1.07
C ILE A 74 5.57 -9.45 -0.96
N ASP A 75 5.82 -10.48 -1.78
CA ASP A 75 5.08 -11.75 -1.81
C ASP A 75 3.55 -11.67 -2.04
N VAL A 76 3.02 -10.49 -2.35
CA VAL A 76 1.62 -10.26 -2.69
C VAL A 76 1.49 -9.82 -4.14
N ASN A 77 0.65 -10.51 -4.91
CA ASN A 77 0.27 -10.07 -6.24
C ASN A 77 -0.98 -9.17 -6.15
N THR A 78 -0.94 -8.00 -6.75
CA THR A 78 -2.06 -7.06 -6.76
C THR A 78 -3.35 -7.63 -7.35
N SER A 79 -3.29 -8.72 -8.14
CA SER A 79 -4.49 -9.42 -8.62
C SER A 79 -5.28 -10.14 -7.52
N SER A 80 -4.71 -10.34 -6.32
CA SER A 80 -5.44 -10.88 -5.17
C SER A 80 -6.13 -9.80 -4.34
N LEU A 81 -5.83 -8.52 -4.59
CA LEU A 81 -6.43 -7.41 -3.85
C LEU A 81 -7.87 -7.16 -4.28
N ALA A 82 -8.70 -6.80 -3.33
CA ALA A 82 -10.10 -6.45 -3.51
C ALA A 82 -10.36 -5.03 -3.00
N VAL A 83 -11.53 -4.46 -3.37
CA VAL A 83 -11.91 -3.09 -3.00
C VAL A 83 -11.84 -2.84 -1.48
N ASN A 84 -12.08 -3.87 -0.66
CA ASN A 84 -12.02 -3.75 0.80
C ASN A 84 -10.60 -3.68 1.37
N ASP A 85 -9.56 -3.95 0.57
CA ASP A 85 -8.17 -3.76 0.98
C ASP A 85 -7.73 -2.30 0.85
N PHE A 86 -8.58 -1.41 0.33
CA PHE A 86 -8.26 -0.01 0.08
C PHE A 86 -9.15 0.95 0.87
N SER A 87 -8.53 2.05 1.31
CA SER A 87 -9.23 3.26 1.73
C SER A 87 -8.65 4.48 1.00
N PHE A 88 -9.49 5.45 0.66
CA PHE A 88 -9.10 6.61 -0.14
C PHE A 88 -9.31 7.89 0.65
N VAL A 89 -8.30 8.77 0.62
CA VAL A 89 -8.34 10.11 1.22
C VAL A 89 -7.92 11.11 0.14
N ALA A 90 -8.89 11.87 -0.37
CA ALA A 90 -8.68 12.89 -1.40
C ALA A 90 -8.15 14.21 -0.82
#